data_AF-A0A350PIE1-F1
#
_entry.id   AF-A0A350PIE1-F1
#
_cell.length_a   1.000
_cell.length_b   1.000
_cell.length_c   1.000
_cell.angle_alpha   90.00
_cell.angle_beta   90.00
_cell.angle_gamma   90.00
#
_symmetry.space_group_name_H-M   'P 1'
#
loop_
_entity.id
_entity.type
_entity.pdbx_description
1 polymer ?
#
loop_
_entity_poly.entity_id
_entity_poly.type
_entity_poly.pdbx_seq_one_letter_code
_entity_poly.pdbx_strand_id
1 'polypeptide(L)' 'RIANELYLKRLIVGGFDGVYEFSKDFRNEGLSRFHNPEFTQVELYVAYKDYNW' A
#
# COMPACT_ATOMS: atom_id res chain seq x y z
N ARG A 1 8.83 6.04 -1.48
CA ARG A 1 8.73 5.03 -0.39
C ARG A 1 8.56 3.67 -1.03
N ILE A 2 8.87 2.58 -0.34
CA ILE A 2 8.76 1.23 -0.93
C ILE A 2 7.36 0.60 -0.81
N ALA A 3 6.53 1.17 0.08
CA ALA A 3 5.13 0.84 0.38
C ALA A 3 4.52 1.91 1.33
N ASN A 4 3.20 1.89 1.51
CA ASN A 4 2.44 2.83 2.37
C ASN A 4 1.86 2.15 3.61
N GLU A 5 1.97 0.82 3.69
CA GLU A 5 1.39 -0.07 4.70
C GLU A 5 1.39 0.51 6.11
N LEU A 6 2.56 0.96 6.60
CA LEU A 6 2.70 1.41 7.99
C LEU A 6 1.91 2.69 8.27
N TYR A 7 1.75 3.57 7.28
CA TYR A 7 0.95 4.78 7.43
C TYR A 7 -0.53 4.48 7.36
N LEU A 8 -0.96 3.63 6.42
CA LEU A 8 -2.38 3.23 6.32
C LEU A 8 -2.85 2.46 7.55
N LYS A 9 -2.01 1.57 8.10
CA LYS A 9 -2.31 0.89 9.38
C LYS A 9 -2.44 1.85 10.55
N ARG A 10 -1.66 2.94 10.59
CA ARG A 10 -1.82 3.99 11.62
C ARG A 10 -3.17 4.71 11.51
N LEU A 11 -3.72 4.87 10.31
CA LEU A 11 -5.06 5.43 10.13
C LEU A 11 -6.13 4.46 10.66
N ILE A 12 -5.98 3.14 10.44
CA ILE A 12 -6.85 2.14 11.07
C ILE A 12 -6.79 2.25 12.60
N VAL A 13 -5.58 2.32 13.18
CA VAL A 13 -5.40 2.57 14.64
C VAL A 13 -6.04 3.89 15.08
N GLY A 14 -6.03 4.90 14.21
CA GLY A 14 -6.68 6.19 14.42
C GLY A 14 -8.22 6.18 14.35
N GLY A 15 -8.84 5.02 14.11
CA GLY A 15 -10.30 4.84 14.15
C GLY A 15 -11.00 4.89 12.79
N PHE A 16 -10.25 4.85 11.67
CA PHE A 16 -10.86 4.68 10.35
C PHE A 16 -11.18 3.20 10.09
N ASP A 17 -12.42 2.88 9.72
CA ASP A 17 -12.83 1.49 9.43
C ASP A 17 -12.28 0.95 8.10
N GLY A 18 -11.92 1.83 7.17
CA GLY A 18 -11.32 1.47 5.90
C GLY A 18 -10.59 2.63 5.25
N VAL A 19 -9.40 2.36 4.70
CA VAL A 19 -8.55 3.34 4.02
C VAL A 19 -7.91 2.71 2.80
N TYR A 20 -7.76 3.49 1.73
CA TYR A 20 -6.99 3.10 0.55
C TYR A 20 -6.15 4.28 0.05
N GLU A 21 -5.09 3.98 -0.68
CA GLU A 21 -4.28 5.01 -1.35
C GLU A 21 -3.80 4.52 -2.71
N PHE A 22 -3.99 5.35 -3.74
CA PHE A 22 -3.34 5.20 -5.04
C PHE A 22 -2.10 6.08 -5.06
N SER A 23 -0.92 5.48 -5.25
CA SER A 23 0.33 6.23 -5.13
C SER A 23 1.49 5.65 -5.91
N LYS A 24 2.57 6.43 -5.99
CA LYS A 24 3.85 5.99 -6.53
C LYS A 24 4.72 5.41 -5.44
N ASP A 25 5.16 4.19 -5.69
CA ASP A 25 6.23 3.55 -4.95
C ASP A 25 7.53 3.61 -5.73
N PHE A 26 8.61 3.72 -4.97
CA PHE A 26 9.96 3.92 -5.47
C PHE A 26 10.85 2.84 -4.86
N ARG A 27 11.39 1.97 -5.70
CA ARG A 27 12.28 0.88 -5.29
C ARG A 27 13.56 0.93 -6.11
N ASN A 28 14.70 1.02 -5.43
CA ASN A 28 16.02 1.06 -6.06
C ASN A 28 16.49 -0.37 -6.39
N GLU A 29 15.86 -0.97 -7.40
CA GLU A 29 16.06 -2.35 -7.83
C GLU A 29 16.34 -2.41 -9.35
N GLY A 30 16.62 -3.60 -9.88
CA GLY A 30 16.91 -3.80 -11.31
C GLY A 30 15.70 -3.57 -12.23
N LEU A 31 15.94 -2.94 -13.38
CA LEU A 31 14.91 -2.71 -14.41
C LEU A 31 14.66 -3.99 -15.22
N SER A 32 13.40 -4.34 -15.44
CA SER A 32 13.00 -5.42 -16.36
C SER A 32 11.63 -5.14 -16.97
N ARG A 33 11.15 -6.01 -17.85
CA ARG A 33 9.79 -5.90 -18.44
C ARG A 33 8.68 -5.80 -17.38
N PHE A 34 8.91 -6.30 -16.16
CA PHE A 34 7.93 -6.30 -15.07
C PHE A 34 8.32 -5.42 -13.87
N HIS A 35 9.48 -4.76 -13.90
CA HIS A 35 9.99 -3.98 -12.76
C HIS A 35 10.43 -2.60 -13.24
N ASN A 36 9.73 -1.56 -12.81
CA ASN A 36 10.11 -0.15 -13.02
C ASN A 36 10.46 0.49 -11.67
N PRO A 37 11.55 1.29 -11.55
CA PRO A 37 11.96 1.90 -10.28
C PRO A 37 10.90 2.79 -9.63
N GLU A 38 9.98 3.32 -10.43
CA GLU A 38 8.77 3.99 -9.96
C GLU A 38 7.53 3.30 -10.55
N PHE A 39 6.64 2.79 -9.71
CA PHE A 39 5.42 2.16 -10.19
C PHE A 39 4.22 2.60 -9.37
N THR A 40 3.05 2.41 -9.96
CA THR A 40 1.79 2.76 -9.34
C THR A 40 1.21 1.53 -8.67
N GLN A 41 0.77 1.67 -7.42
CA GLN A 41 0.04 0.63 -6.71
C GLN A 41 -1.13 1.19 -5.91
N VAL A 42 -2.06 0.29 -5.56
CA VAL A 42 -3.13 0.54 -4.61
C VAL A 42 -2.91 -0.37 -3.40
N GLU A 43 -2.91 0.24 -2.22
CA GLU A 43 -3.03 -0.48 -0.96
C GLU A 43 -4.38 -0.17 -0.31
N LEU A 44 -5.01 -1.18 0.29
CA LEU A 44 -6.32 -1.11 0.96
C LEU A 44 -6.21 -1.81 2.32
N TYR A 45 -6.71 -1.17 3.36
CA TYR A 45 -6.87 -1.74 4.68
C TYR A 45 -8.30 -1.56 5.15
N VAL A 46 -8.90 -2.60 5.73
CA VAL A 46 -10.25 -2.59 6.29
C VAL A 46 -10.21 -3.25 7.66
N ALA A 47 -10.76 -2.58 8.67
CA ALA A 47 -10.84 -3.09 10.03
C ALA A 47 -11.74 -4.35 10.09
N TYR A 48 -11.40 -5.28 10.98
CA TYR A 48 -12.14 -6.54 11.22
C TYR A 48 -12.29 -7.46 10.01
N LYS A 49 -11.46 -7.30 8.97
CA LYS A 49 -11.44 -8.18 7.79
C LYS A 49 -10.22 -9.08 7.81
N ASP A 50 -10.43 -10.33 7.42
CA ASP A 50 -9.37 -11.26 7.07
C ASP A 50 -9.20 -11.29 5.54
N TYR A 51 -8.40 -12.22 5.04
CA TYR A 51 -8.14 -12.35 3.61
C TYR A 51 -9.28 -13.04 2.82
N ASN A 52 -10.29 -13.62 3.49
CA ASN A 52 -11.45 -14.25 2.87
C ASN A 52 -12.63 -13.29 2.70
N TRP A 53 -12.49 -12.04 3.13
CA TRP A 53 -13.51 -10.99 3.04
C TRP A 53 -13.93 -10.67 1.60
#